data_AF-A0A0K3CCF9-F1
#
_entry.id   AF-A0A0K3CCF9-F1
#
_cell.length_a   1.000
_cell.length_b   1.000
_cell.length_c   1.000
_cell.angle_alpha   90.00
_cell.angle_beta   90.00
_cell.angle_gamma   90.00
#
_symmetry.space_group_name_H-M   'P 1'
#
loop_
_entity.id
_entity.type
_entity.pdbx_description
1 polymer ?
#
loop_
_entity_poly.entity_id
_entity_poly.type
_entity_poly.pdbx_seq_one_letter_code
_entity_poly.pdbx_strand_id
1 'polypeptide(L)' 'MAHGRPTPAGGFYPSLPGLGHRMAAKLLGASMWFFIFYRARQDGPVLLGLRHPWEH' A
#
# COMPACT_ATOMS: atom_id res chain seq x y z
N MET A 1 41.07 -9.31 20.38
CA MET A 1 40.67 -10.60 19.77
C MET A 1 39.23 -10.46 19.29
N ALA A 2 38.95 -10.93 18.07
CA ALA A 2 37.85 -10.49 17.22
C ALA A 2 36.43 -10.73 17.80
N HIS A 3 35.57 -9.71 17.75
CA HIS A 3 34.13 -9.85 17.89
C HIS A 3 33.59 -10.67 16.70
N GLY A 4 33.10 -11.88 16.97
CA GLY A 4 32.45 -12.73 15.97
C GLY A 4 31.18 -12.07 15.45
N ARG A 5 31.04 -11.95 14.12
CA ARG A 5 29.80 -11.50 13.49
C ARG A 5 28.73 -12.56 13.73
N PRO A 6 27.51 -12.19 14.16
CA PRO A 6 26.44 -13.16 14.37
C PRO A 6 26.11 -13.84 13.04
N THR A 7 26.33 -15.14 12.98
CA THR A 7 25.88 -16.02 11.89
C THR A 7 24.36 -16.20 12.00
N PRO A 8 23.58 -15.96 10.93
CA PRO A 8 22.14 -16.21 10.96
C PRO A 8 21.89 -17.69 11.23
N ALA A 9 21.21 -17.99 12.34
CA ALA A 9 20.86 -19.36 12.69
C ALA A 9 19.88 -19.94 11.65
N GLY A 10 20.21 -21.08 11.06
CA GLY A 10 19.24 -21.93 10.36
C GLY A 10 19.17 -21.85 8.83
N GLY A 11 20.21 -21.37 8.13
CA GLY A 11 20.28 -21.50 6.66
C GLY A 11 19.17 -20.79 5.89
N PHE A 12 18.48 -19.84 6.54
CA PHE A 12 17.45 -19.03 5.92
C PHE A 12 18.11 -17.93 5.09
N TYR A 13 18.20 -18.15 3.78
CA TYR A 13 18.58 -17.13 2.81
C TYR A 13 17.29 -16.62 2.15
N PRO A 14 16.63 -15.58 2.68
CA PRO A 14 15.45 -15.04 2.05
C PRO A 14 15.84 -14.56 0.64
N SER A 15 15.27 -15.18 -0.39
CA SER A 15 15.39 -14.67 -1.73
C SER A 15 14.70 -13.30 -1.75
N LEU A 16 15.50 -12.23 -1.81
CA LEU A 16 14.93 -10.89 -1.87
C LEU A 16 14.08 -10.83 -3.14
N PRO A 17 12.78 -10.48 -3.03
CA PRO A 17 11.94 -10.36 -4.21
C PRO A 17 12.59 -9.33 -5.14
N GLY A 18 12.77 -9.74 -6.40
CA GLY A 18 13.44 -8.91 -7.41
C GLY A 18 12.80 -7.53 -7.50
N LEU A 19 13.59 -6.53 -7.93
CA LEU A 19 13.15 -5.14 -8.00
C LEU A 19 11.82 -4.97 -8.75
N GLY A 20 11.61 -5.74 -9.83
CA GLY A 20 10.36 -5.75 -10.60
C GLY A 20 9.13 -6.14 -9.76
N HIS A 21 9.23 -7.18 -8.93
CA HIS A 21 8.13 -7.60 -8.06
C HIS A 21 7.81 -6.52 -7.01
N ARG A 22 8.84 -5.90 -6.43
CA ARG A 22 8.68 -4.81 -5.46
C ARG A 22 8.01 -3.58 -6.08
N MET A 23 8.38 -3.22 -7.31
CA MET A 23 7.79 -2.08 -8.01
C MET A 23 6.34 -2.37 -8.43
N ALA A 24 6.07 -3.54 -9.01
CA ALA A 24 4.72 -3.93 -9.39
C ALA A 24 3.78 -3.99 -8.17
N ALA A 25 4.22 -4.57 -7.06
CA ALA A 25 3.45 -4.61 -5.82
C ALA A 25 3.12 -3.21 -5.29
N LYS A 26 4.11 -2.28 -5.30
CA LYS A 26 3.89 -0.89 -4.90
C LYS A 26 2.94 -0.15 -5.83
N LEU A 27 3.08 -0.32 -7.15
CA LEU A 27 2.20 0.32 -8.13
C LEU A 27 0.77 -0.19 -8.01
N LEU A 28 0.57 -1.49 -7.85
CA LEU A 28 -0.75 -2.08 -7.64
C LEU A 28 -1.40 -1.59 -6.34
N GLY A 29 -0.65 -1.59 -5.23
CA GLY A 29 -1.14 -1.07 -3.95
C GLY A 29 -1.45 0.43 -4.02
N ALA A 30 -0.58 1.21 -4.65
CA ALA A 30 -0.79 2.65 -4.86
C ALA A 30 -2.03 2.92 -5.73
N SER A 31 -2.24 2.17 -6.81
CA SER A 31 -3.42 2.28 -7.66
C SER A 31 -4.71 1.93 -6.93
N MET A 32 -4.70 0.91 -6.07
CA MET A 32 -5.85 0.54 -5.24
C MET A 32 -6.26 1.70 -4.32
N TRP A 33 -5.31 2.25 -3.56
CA TRP A 33 -5.57 3.39 -2.67
C TRP A 33 -5.93 4.65 -3.43
N PHE A 34 -5.24 4.93 -4.55
CA PHE A 34 -5.56 6.03 -5.44
C PHE A 34 -7.01 5.97 -5.89
N PHE A 35 -7.51 4.79 -6.25
CA PHE A 35 -8.90 4.61 -6.66
C PHE A 35 -9.89 4.89 -5.53
N ILE A 36 -9.59 4.44 -4.31
CA ILE A 36 -10.40 4.72 -3.12
C ILE A 36 -10.47 6.23 -2.87
N PHE A 37 -9.34 6.95 -2.91
CA PHE A 37 -9.33 8.40 -2.71
C PHE A 37 -9.98 9.17 -3.86
N TYR A 38 -9.81 8.70 -5.10
CA TYR A 38 -10.48 9.24 -6.26
C TYR A 38 -12.00 9.14 -6.11
N ARG A 39 -12.51 7.97 -5.75
CA ARG A 39 -13.94 7.79 -5.44
C ARG A 39 -14.39 8.59 -4.24
N ALA A 40 -13.63 8.59 -3.15
CA ALA A 40 -13.96 9.38 -1.96
C ALA A 40 -14.05 10.89 -2.26
N ARG A 41 -13.30 11.40 -3.24
CA ARG A 41 -13.43 12.79 -3.70
C ARG A 41 -14.66 13.02 -4.57
N GLN A 42 -15.00 12.07 -5.44
CA GLN A 42 -16.17 12.15 -6.31
C GLN A 42 -17.49 11.96 -5.54
N ASP A 43 -17.53 10.98 -4.65
CA ASP A 43 -18.65 10.64 -3.79
C ASP A 43 -18.63 11.43 -2.46
N GLY A 44 -17.56 12.21 -2.22
CA GLY A 44 -17.37 13.06 -1.03
C GLY A 44 -18.55 13.98 -0.71
N PRO A 45 -19.15 14.72 -1.67
CA PRO A 45 -20.33 15.54 -1.38
C PRO A 45 -21.60 14.71 -1.07
N VAL A 46 -21.69 13.47 -1.54
CA VAL A 46 -22.81 12.54 -1.26
C VAL A 46 -22.63 11.88 0.12
N LEU A 47 -21.39 11.52 0.47
CA LEU A 47 -21.05 10.85 1.74
C LEU A 47 -20.93 11.83 2.92
N LEU A 48 -20.55 13.10 2.69
CA LEU A 48 -20.49 14.14 3.73
C LEU A 48 -21.87 14.75 4.06
N GLY A 49 -22.96 14.27 3.47
CA GLY A 49 -24.32 14.72 3.80
C GLY A 49 -24.61 16.18 3.44
N LEU A 50 -23.74 16.85 2.67
CA LEU A 50 -23.89 18.26 2.26
C LEU A 50 -24.95 18.46 1.17
N ARG A 51 -25.43 17.36 0.55
CA ARG A 51 -26.60 17.37 -0.33
C ARG A 51 -27.47 16.16 0.00
N HIS A 52 -28.59 16.42 0.66
CA HIS A 52 -29.68 15.46 0.69
C HIS A 52 -30.37 15.43 -0.68
N PRO A 53 -30.67 14.25 -1.25
CA PRO A 53 -31.31 14.13 -2.57
C PRO A 53 -32.75 14.67 -2.64
N TRP A 54 -33.28 15.25 -1.55
CA TRP A 54 -34.61 15.88 -1.44
C TRP A 54 -34.58 17.39 -1.17
N GLU A 55 -33.41 18.01 -1.20
CA GLU A 55 -33.27 19.48 -1.14
C GLU A 55 -33.48 20.02 -2.57
N HIS A 56 -34.75 20.24 -2.92
CA HIS A 56 -35.19 20.95 -4.13
C HIS A 56 -35.27 22.46 -3.89
#